data_AF-A0AAW1VS62-F1
#
_entry.id   AF-A0AAW1VS62-F1
#
_cell.length_a   1.000
_cell.length_b   1.000
_cell.length_c   1.000
_cell.angle_alpha   90.00
_cell.angle_beta   90.00
_cell.angle_gamma   90.00
#
_symmetry.space_group_name_H-M   'P 1'
#
loop_
_entity.id
_entity.type
_entity.pdbx_description
1 polymer ?
#
loop_
_entity_poly.entity_id
_entity_poly.type
_entity_poly.pdbx_seq_one_letter_code
_entity_poly.pdbx_strand_id
1 'polypeptide(L)'
;MAASSFPETPDVLLSSICDFIPKRLESSNYFIWSRRMTTLFTAHGLLGYVDGSIKPPEKFALTERGEPTTELSQGYRLWRRYDAGVKAVINATLSSSALPHVIGSDTARDAWLALERRFTSMSNFNITKLRSDLESITKGSDSVNVYVGKVEEIRTKLALGFSVM
;
A
#
# COMPACT_ATOMS: atom_id res chain seq x y z
N MET A 1 -5.46 22.71 28.77
CA MET A 1 -4.58 21.54 28.60
C MET A 1 -5.46 20.34 28.30
N ALA A 2 -5.67 20.01 27.04
CA ALA A 2 -6.41 18.80 26.67
C ALA A 2 -5.36 17.68 26.54
N ALA A 3 -5.41 16.70 27.44
CA ALA A 3 -4.68 15.46 27.29
C ALA A 3 -5.20 14.79 26.01
N SER A 4 -4.40 14.85 24.94
CA SER A 4 -4.61 14.06 23.75
C SER A 4 -4.53 12.60 24.16
N SER A 5 -5.69 11.95 24.28
CA SER A 5 -5.81 10.51 24.43
C SER A 5 -5.09 9.85 23.24
N PHE A 6 -3.93 9.26 23.50
CA PHE A 6 -3.14 8.56 22.49
C PHE A 6 -3.93 7.36 21.98
N PRO A 7 -3.97 7.13 20.65
CA PRO A 7 -4.67 5.98 20.11
C PRO A 7 -3.92 4.69 20.46
N GLU A 8 -4.73 3.65 20.64
CA GLU A 8 -4.45 2.33 21.17
C GLU A 8 -3.16 1.67 20.65
N THR A 9 -2.62 0.75 21.47
CA THR A 9 -1.32 0.12 21.25
C THR A 9 -1.23 -0.60 19.90
N PRO A 10 -0.01 -0.76 19.34
CA PRO A 10 0.22 -1.53 18.11
C PRO A 10 -0.38 -2.93 18.10
N ASP A 11 -0.59 -3.52 19.28
CA ASP A 11 -1.12 -4.87 19.46
C ASP A 11 -2.61 -4.98 19.05
N VAL A 12 -3.42 -3.94 19.30
CA VAL A 12 -4.84 -3.89 18.88
C VAL A 12 -4.98 -3.78 17.36
N LEU A 13 -4.01 -3.13 16.71
CA LEU A 13 -3.95 -3.08 15.25
C LEU A 13 -3.73 -4.48 14.71
N LEU A 14 -2.72 -5.20 15.22
CA LEU A 14 -2.38 -6.54 14.76
C LEU A 14 -3.55 -7.52 14.93
N SER A 15 -4.30 -7.45 16.03
CA SER A 15 -5.50 -8.28 16.21
C SER A 15 -6.63 -7.91 15.24
N SER A 16 -6.91 -6.62 15.08
CA SER A 16 -7.94 -6.14 14.14
C SER A 16 -7.60 -6.53 12.70
N ILE A 17 -6.32 -6.50 12.33
CA ILE A 17 -5.85 -6.90 11.00
C ILE A 17 -6.08 -8.38 10.76
N CYS A 18 -5.79 -9.25 11.73
CA CYS A 18 -6.06 -10.69 11.62
C CYS A 18 -7.54 -10.97 11.30
N ASP A 19 -8.45 -10.18 11.86
CA ASP A 19 -9.89 -10.28 11.60
C ASP A 19 -10.29 -9.70 10.23
N PHE A 20 -9.49 -8.76 9.70
CA PHE A 20 -9.66 -8.08 8.41
C PHE A 20 -8.66 -8.53 7.33
N ILE A 21 -8.16 -9.78 7.32
CA ILE A 21 -7.38 -10.31 6.18
C ILE A 21 -8.30 -11.02 5.15
N PRO A 22 -8.97 -10.32 4.19
CA PRO A 22 -9.38 -10.97 2.96
C PRO A 22 -8.38 -10.64 1.84
N LYS A 23 -7.64 -11.67 1.42
CA LYS A 23 -6.69 -11.77 0.29
C LYS A 23 -5.40 -10.95 0.45
N ARG A 24 -4.28 -11.68 0.49
CA ARG A 24 -2.92 -11.12 0.42
C ARG A 24 -2.77 -10.26 -0.84
N LEU A 25 -1.92 -9.23 -0.78
CA LEU A 25 -1.62 -8.39 -1.93
C LEU A 25 -0.99 -9.23 -3.05
N GLU A 26 -1.64 -9.23 -4.21
CA GLU A 26 -1.22 -9.86 -5.46
C GLU A 26 -1.19 -8.79 -6.56
N SER A 27 -0.59 -9.11 -7.71
CA SER A 27 -0.43 -8.15 -8.82
C SER A 27 -1.73 -7.65 -9.43
N SER A 28 -2.84 -8.36 -9.22
CA SER A 28 -4.15 -8.05 -9.79
C SER A 28 -5.07 -7.24 -8.86
N ASN A 29 -4.75 -7.14 -7.57
CA ASN A 29 -5.68 -6.59 -6.56
C ASN A 29 -5.16 -5.34 -5.83
N TYR A 30 -4.04 -4.76 -6.26
CA TYR A 30 -3.39 -3.64 -5.58
C TYR A 30 -4.33 -2.49 -5.22
N PHE A 31 -5.21 -2.05 -6.14
CA PHE A 31 -6.13 -0.94 -5.87
C PHE A 31 -7.13 -1.26 -4.76
N ILE A 32 -7.67 -2.49 -4.76
CA ILE A 32 -8.62 -2.94 -3.72
C ILE A 32 -7.89 -3.04 -2.37
N TRP A 33 -6.67 -3.58 -2.39
CA TRP A 33 -5.82 -3.69 -1.21
C TRP A 33 -5.45 -2.31 -0.65
N SER A 34 -5.00 -1.37 -1.49
CA SER A 34 -4.58 -0.03 -1.06
C SER A 34 -5.76 0.73 -0.46
N ARG A 35 -6.94 0.69 -1.08
CA ARG A 35 -8.16 1.32 -0.54
C ARG A 35 -8.56 0.78 0.83
N ARG A 36 -8.45 -0.54 1.04
CA ARG A 36 -8.74 -1.17 2.34
C ARG A 36 -7.72 -0.76 3.40
N MET A 37 -6.44 -0.79 3.06
CA MET A 37 -5.36 -0.36 3.95
C MET A 37 -5.48 1.12 4.33
N THR A 38 -5.78 2.00 3.36
CA THR A 38 -6.06 3.42 3.62
C THR A 38 -7.23 3.58 4.57
N THR A 39 -8.32 2.82 4.38
CA THR A 39 -9.49 2.88 5.27
C THR A 39 -9.13 2.44 6.70
N LEU A 40 -8.40 1.33 6.83
CA LEU A 40 -7.92 0.82 8.11
C LEU A 40 -7.04 1.85 8.82
N PHE A 41 -6.02 2.37 8.14
CA PHE A 41 -5.13 3.37 8.73
C PHE A 41 -5.84 4.68 9.06
N THR A 42 -6.84 5.07 8.28
CA THR A 42 -7.67 6.24 8.60
C THR A 42 -8.46 6.01 9.89
N ALA A 43 -9.10 4.85 10.03
CA ALA A 43 -9.90 4.51 11.22
C ALA A 43 -9.08 4.55 12.52
N HIS A 44 -7.78 4.24 12.45
CA HIS A 44 -6.87 4.27 13.59
C HIS A 44 -5.99 5.52 13.68
N GLY A 45 -6.19 6.53 12.81
CA GLY A 45 -5.38 7.76 12.82
C GLY A 45 -3.91 7.58 12.39
N LEU A 46 -3.61 6.52 11.64
CA LEU A 46 -2.27 6.12 11.22
C LEU A 46 -1.95 6.44 9.76
N LEU A 47 -2.93 6.90 8.98
CA LEU A 47 -2.73 7.21 7.55
C LEU A 47 -1.55 8.16 7.33
N GLY A 48 -1.35 9.07 8.28
CA GLY A 48 -0.26 10.03 8.31
C GLY A 48 1.16 9.41 8.24
N TYR A 49 1.35 8.16 8.64
CA TYR A 49 2.64 7.45 8.52
C TYR A 49 2.91 6.94 7.10
N VAL A 50 1.87 6.80 6.30
CA VAL A 50 1.91 6.21 4.96
C VAL A 50 1.91 7.29 3.88
N ASP A 51 1.02 8.28 4.00
CA ASP A 51 1.04 9.48 3.13
C ASP A 51 2.15 10.48 3.53
N GLY A 52 2.70 10.27 4.73
CA GLY A 52 3.74 11.04 5.41
C GLY A 52 3.38 12.50 5.68
N SER A 53 2.11 12.77 5.94
CA SER A 53 1.64 13.95 6.64
C SER A 53 2.20 14.02 8.06
N ILE A 54 2.46 12.86 8.71
CA ILE A 54 3.19 12.76 9.98
C ILE A 54 4.68 12.63 9.68
N LYS A 55 5.41 13.74 9.81
CA LYS A 55 6.86 13.75 9.64
C LYS A 55 7.58 13.16 10.86
N PRO A 56 8.73 12.49 10.65
CA PRO A 56 9.56 12.04 11.76
C PRO A 56 10.01 13.24 12.60
N PRO A 57 9.83 13.18 13.94
CA PRO A 57 10.38 14.18 14.85
C PRO A 57 11.92 14.21 14.80
N GLU A 58 12.52 15.22 15.42
CA GLU A 58 13.97 15.29 15.56
C GLU A 58 14.51 14.04 16.24
N LYS A 59 15.49 13.40 15.59
CA LYS A 59 15.99 12.09 15.99
C LYS A 59 16.65 12.13 17.36
N PHE A 60 17.41 13.19 17.63
CA PHE A 60 18.18 13.37 18.84
C PHE A 60 17.53 14.38 19.78
N ALA A 61 17.62 14.14 21.09
CA ALA A 61 17.14 15.07 22.10
C ALA A 61 18.05 16.30 22.16
N LEU A 62 17.51 17.44 22.58
CA LEU A 62 18.27 18.66 22.80
C LEU A 62 18.65 18.78 24.27
N THR A 63 19.83 19.32 24.55
CA THR A 63 20.24 19.74 25.90
C THR A 63 19.45 20.96 26.36
N GLU A 64 19.55 21.31 27.65
CA GLU A 64 18.96 22.55 28.20
C GLU A 64 19.44 23.83 27.48
N ARG A 65 20.58 23.75 26.77
CA ARG A 65 21.15 24.85 25.96
C ARG A 65 20.71 24.82 24.49
N GLY A 66 19.89 23.84 24.08
CA GLY A 66 19.43 23.67 22.70
C GLY A 66 20.40 22.89 21.79
N GLU A 67 21.49 22.34 22.32
CA GLU A 67 22.45 21.55 21.53
C GLU A 67 22.00 20.09 21.35
N PRO A 68 22.19 19.47 20.18
CA PRO A 68 21.87 18.06 19.94
C PRO A 68 22.69 17.13 20.83
N THR A 69 22.02 16.17 21.47
CA THR A 69 22.65 15.08 22.23
C THR A 69 22.85 13.84 21.35
N THR A 70 23.52 12.82 21.88
CA THR A 70 23.57 11.48 21.26
C THR A 70 22.33 10.64 21.60
N GLU A 71 21.47 11.09 22.51
CA GLU A 71 20.29 10.37 22.97
C GLU A 71 19.11 10.57 22.01
N LEU A 72 18.33 9.52 21.77
CA LEU A 72 17.13 9.63 20.94
C LEU A 72 16.03 10.41 21.64
N SER A 73 15.37 11.31 20.92
CA SER A 73 14.23 12.04 21.47
C SER A 73 13.07 11.06 21.79
N GLN A 74 12.29 11.38 22.81
CA GLN A 74 11.09 10.60 23.14
C GLN A 74 10.08 10.59 21.98
N GLY A 75 9.92 11.73 21.31
CA GLY A 75 9.05 11.86 20.14
C GLY A 75 9.49 10.96 18.98
N TYR A 76 10.79 10.92 18.67
CA TYR A 76 11.31 10.05 17.63
C TYR A 76 11.12 8.57 17.97
N ARG A 77 11.36 8.16 19.22
CA ARG A 77 11.14 6.77 19.67
C ARG A 77 9.67 6.35 19.52
N LEU A 78 8.74 7.21 19.92
CA LEU A 78 7.31 6.95 19.80
C LEU A 78 6.89 6.86 18.32
N TRP A 79 7.31 7.84 17.52
CA TRP A 79 7.06 7.84 16.07
C TRP A 79 7.59 6.55 15.42
N ARG A 80 8.82 6.13 15.74
CA ARG A 80 9.43 4.89 15.25
C ARG A 80 8.64 3.65 15.61
N ARG A 81 8.02 3.62 16.80
CA ARG A 81 7.21 2.48 17.24
C ARG A 81 5.93 2.37 16.40
N TYR A 82 5.24 3.47 16.17
CA TYR A 82 4.05 3.48 15.32
C TYR A 82 4.38 3.20 13.85
N ASP A 83 5.44 3.81 13.30
CA ASP A 83 5.92 3.53 11.94
C ASP A 83 6.25 2.04 11.75
N ALA A 84 6.98 1.44 12.70
CA ALA A 84 7.27 0.01 12.68
C ALA A 84 6.00 -0.85 12.78
N GLY A 85 5.00 -0.44 13.57
CA GLY A 85 3.70 -1.07 13.64
C GLY A 85 2.99 -1.07 12.29
N VAL A 86 2.81 0.10 11.68
CA VAL A 86 2.18 0.26 10.35
C VAL A 86 2.93 -0.56 9.29
N LYS A 87 4.25 -0.58 9.32
CA LYS A 87 5.05 -1.40 8.41
C LYS A 87 4.83 -2.90 8.63
N ALA A 88 4.71 -3.35 9.88
CA ALA A 88 4.37 -4.74 10.19
C ALA A 88 2.99 -5.12 9.64
N VAL A 89 2.00 -4.22 9.75
CA VAL A 89 0.68 -4.37 9.12
C VAL A 89 0.80 -4.57 7.62
N ILE A 90 1.52 -3.66 6.94
CA ILE A 90 1.75 -3.75 5.49
C ILE A 90 2.34 -5.13 5.16
N ASN A 91 3.44 -5.50 5.81
CA ASN A 91 4.14 -6.77 5.57
C ASN A 91 3.26 -8.01 5.79
N ALA A 92 2.42 -8.01 6.84
CA ALA A 92 1.52 -9.13 7.15
C ALA A 92 0.45 -9.36 6.06
N THR A 93 0.10 -8.31 5.31
CA THR A 93 -0.89 -8.39 4.22
C THR A 93 -0.28 -8.70 2.85
N LEU A 94 1.04 -8.80 2.74
CA LEU A 94 1.71 -9.09 1.46
C LEU A 94 1.70 -10.59 1.16
N SER A 95 1.57 -10.93 -0.12
CA SER A 95 1.88 -12.29 -0.60
C SER A 95 3.39 -12.48 -0.74
N SER A 96 3.82 -13.74 -0.88
CA SER A 96 5.23 -14.08 -1.11
C SER A 96 5.80 -13.46 -2.39
N SER A 97 4.96 -13.09 -3.36
CA SER A 97 5.40 -12.40 -4.59
C SER A 97 5.54 -10.88 -4.43
N ALA A 98 4.82 -10.28 -3.48
CA ALA A 98 4.88 -8.85 -3.19
C ALA A 98 5.94 -8.51 -2.14
N LEU A 99 6.22 -9.41 -1.20
CA LEU A 99 7.15 -9.21 -0.09
C LEU A 99 8.57 -8.78 -0.52
N PRO A 100 9.17 -9.34 -1.60
CA PRO A 100 10.49 -8.92 -2.06
C PRO A 100 10.59 -7.45 -2.47
N HIS A 101 9.47 -6.80 -2.82
CA HIS A 101 9.45 -5.42 -3.29
C HIS A 101 9.54 -4.37 -2.18
N VAL A 102 9.33 -4.78 -0.93
CA VAL A 102 9.47 -3.90 0.25
C VAL A 102 10.70 -4.23 1.10
N ILE A 103 11.51 -5.21 0.67
CA ILE A 103 12.78 -5.52 1.30
C ILE A 103 13.70 -4.32 1.11
N GLY A 104 14.18 -3.74 2.22
CA GLY A 104 15.05 -2.56 2.23
C GLY A 104 14.33 -1.22 2.41
N SER A 105 13.00 -1.20 2.49
CA SER A 105 12.28 -0.01 2.95
C SER A 105 12.60 0.25 4.41
N ASP A 106 12.98 1.47 4.78
CA ASP A 106 13.28 1.82 6.17
C ASP A 106 12.00 2.13 6.95
N THR A 107 11.11 2.93 6.35
CA THR A 107 9.85 3.39 6.96
C THR A 107 8.61 2.71 6.35
N ALA A 108 7.45 2.85 7.00
CA ALA A 108 6.17 2.42 6.44
C ALA A 108 5.85 3.17 5.14
N ARG A 109 6.19 4.46 5.07
CA ARG A 109 6.07 5.29 3.86
C ARG A 109 6.87 4.73 2.70
N ASP A 110 8.12 4.35 2.95
CA ASP A 110 9.00 3.79 1.90
C ASP A 110 8.43 2.48 1.36
N ALA A 111 7.92 1.61 2.23
CA ALA A 111 7.28 0.35 1.85
C ALA A 111 6.03 0.61 1.00
N TRP A 112 5.19 1.57 1.41
CA TRP A 112 4.00 1.94 0.66
C TRP A 112 4.31 2.47 -0.73
N LEU A 113 5.26 3.40 -0.85
CA LEU A 113 5.68 3.98 -2.13
C LEU A 113 6.30 2.92 -3.06
N ALA A 114 7.07 1.97 -2.52
CA ALA A 114 7.63 0.88 -3.29
C ALA A 114 6.52 0.00 -3.92
N LEU A 115 5.51 -0.35 -3.13
CA LEU A 115 4.34 -1.09 -3.61
C LEU A 115 3.55 -0.28 -4.65
N GLU A 116 3.28 1.00 -4.37
CA GLU A 116 2.55 1.89 -5.27
C GLU A 116 3.22 2.01 -6.64
N ARG A 117 4.53 2.29 -6.67
CA ARG A 117 5.29 2.39 -7.93
C ARG A 117 5.24 1.09 -8.71
N ARG A 118 5.43 -0.04 -8.02
CA ARG A 118 5.50 -1.38 -8.63
C ARG A 118 4.17 -1.79 -9.23
N PHE A 119 3.08 -1.67 -8.48
CA PHE A 119 1.77 -2.16 -8.90
C PHE A 119 1.02 -1.16 -9.78
N THR A 120 1.20 0.15 -9.62
CA THR A 120 0.64 1.14 -10.56
C THR A 120 1.30 1.03 -11.94
N SER A 121 2.62 0.80 -11.98
CA SER A 121 3.35 0.53 -13.23
C SER A 121 2.85 -0.76 -13.90
N MET A 122 2.65 -1.84 -13.14
CA MET A 122 2.08 -3.09 -13.68
C MET A 122 0.63 -2.91 -14.16
N SER A 123 -0.21 -2.17 -13.45
CA SER A 123 -1.58 -1.87 -13.89
C SER A 123 -1.60 -1.07 -15.20
N ASN A 124 -0.77 -0.02 -15.31
CA ASN A 124 -0.65 0.77 -16.55
C ASN A 124 -0.07 -0.03 -17.71
N PHE A 125 0.92 -0.89 -17.45
CA PHE A 125 1.47 -1.83 -18.44
C PHE A 125 0.41 -2.83 -18.89
N ASN A 126 -0.35 -3.41 -17.96
CA ASN A 126 -1.43 -4.36 -18.28
C ASN A 126 -2.55 -3.70 -19.07
N ILE A 127 -2.93 -2.45 -18.75
CA ILE A 127 -3.93 -1.69 -19.52
C ILE A 127 -3.41 -1.41 -20.93
N THR A 128 -2.17 -0.95 -21.07
CA THR A 128 -1.55 -0.67 -22.38
C THR A 128 -1.41 -1.95 -23.21
N LYS A 129 -1.02 -3.06 -22.58
CA LYS A 129 -0.95 -4.37 -23.21
C LYS A 129 -2.32 -4.85 -23.65
N LEU A 130 -3.35 -4.76 -22.80
CA LEU A 130 -4.72 -5.12 -23.17
C LEU A 130 -5.26 -4.28 -24.33
N ARG A 131 -4.88 -3.00 -24.41
CA ARG A 131 -5.21 -2.14 -25.57
C ARG A 131 -4.46 -2.59 -26.82
N SER A 132 -3.17 -2.89 -26.73
CA SER A 132 -2.39 -3.42 -27.85
C SER A 132 -2.87 -4.81 -28.30
N ASP A 133 -3.30 -5.67 -27.38
CA ASP A 133 -3.88 -6.98 -27.66
C ASP A 133 -5.25 -6.82 -28.34
N LEU A 134 -6.05 -5.82 -27.94
CA LEU A 134 -7.31 -5.48 -28.60
C LEU A 134 -7.09 -4.95 -30.02
N GLU A 135 -6.11 -4.08 -30.21
CA GLU A 135 -5.75 -3.49 -31.51
C GLU A 135 -5.13 -4.52 -32.46
N SER A 136 -4.43 -5.53 -31.93
CA SER A 136 -3.83 -6.63 -32.71
C SER A 136 -4.76 -7.83 -32.94
N ILE A 137 -5.95 -7.84 -32.32
CA ILE A 137 -6.97 -8.86 -32.58
C ILE A 137 -7.56 -8.64 -33.99
N THR A 138 -6.99 -9.34 -34.95
CA THR A 138 -7.59 -9.55 -36.27
C THR A 138 -8.31 -10.89 -36.31
N LYS A 139 -9.54 -10.92 -36.87
CA LYS A 139 -10.39 -12.12 -36.99
C LYS A 139 -9.66 -13.33 -37.61
N GLY A 140 -8.70 -13.10 -38.52
CA GLY A 140 -7.86 -14.15 -39.11
C GLY A 140 -8.68 -15.37 -39.57
N SER A 141 -8.23 -16.56 -39.20
CA SER A 141 -8.90 -17.85 -39.39
C SER A 141 -9.76 -18.31 -38.21
N ASP A 142 -9.95 -17.45 -37.18
CA ASP A 142 -10.68 -17.82 -35.97
C ASP A 142 -12.21 -17.86 -36.24
N SER A 143 -12.88 -18.82 -35.60
CA SER A 143 -14.35 -18.87 -35.62
C SER A 143 -14.94 -17.65 -34.89
N VAL A 144 -16.11 -17.20 -35.33
CA VAL A 144 -16.77 -15.99 -34.80
C VAL A 144 -16.93 -16.05 -33.27
N ASN A 145 -17.22 -17.23 -32.71
CA ASN A 145 -17.35 -17.41 -31.26
C ASN A 145 -16.03 -17.24 -30.49
N VAL A 146 -14.90 -17.68 -31.05
CA VAL A 146 -13.58 -17.53 -30.41
C VAL A 146 -13.13 -16.07 -30.43
N TYR A 147 -13.40 -15.36 -31.54
CA TYR A 147 -13.14 -13.93 -31.65
C TYR A 147 -13.99 -13.12 -30.65
N VAL A 148 -15.30 -13.37 -30.59
CA VAL A 148 -16.22 -12.69 -29.66
C VAL A 148 -15.85 -12.98 -28.20
N GLY A 149 -15.45 -14.21 -27.88
CA GLY A 149 -14.98 -14.57 -26.54
C GLY A 149 -13.72 -13.80 -26.11
N LYS A 150 -12.71 -13.68 -26.99
CA LYS A 150 -11.49 -12.90 -26.72
C LYS A 150 -11.79 -11.41 -26.53
N VAL A 151 -12.69 -10.85 -27.34
CA VAL A 151 -13.12 -9.45 -27.24
C VAL A 151 -13.87 -9.18 -25.94
N GLU A 152 -14.80 -10.05 -25.54
CA GLU A 152 -15.54 -9.89 -24.27
C GLU A 152 -14.63 -10.10 -23.03
N GLU A 153 -13.63 -10.98 -23.10
CA GLU A 153 -12.65 -11.16 -22.03
C GLU A 153 -11.79 -9.89 -21.83
N ILE A 154 -11.29 -9.31 -22.92
CA ILE A 154 -10.50 -8.07 -22.88
C ILE A 154 -11.37 -6.89 -22.45
N ARG A 155 -12.61 -6.81 -22.93
CA ARG A 155 -13.58 -5.80 -22.53
C ARG A 155 -13.90 -5.88 -21.04
N THR A 156 -14.05 -7.09 -20.48
CA THR A 156 -14.27 -7.29 -19.04
C THR A 156 -13.05 -6.87 -18.24
N LYS A 157 -11.83 -7.22 -18.67
CA LYS A 157 -10.58 -6.80 -18.01
C LYS A 157 -10.38 -5.27 -18.09
N LEU A 158 -10.75 -4.63 -19.19
CA LEU A 158 -10.72 -3.18 -19.36
C LEU A 158 -11.80 -2.48 -18.51
N ALA A 159 -13.02 -2.99 -18.48
CA ALA A 159 -14.11 -2.44 -17.67
C ALA A 159 -13.78 -2.50 -16.17
N LEU A 160 -13.15 -3.58 -15.71
CA LEU A 160 -12.65 -3.67 -14.33
C LEU A 160 -11.49 -2.69 -14.06
N GLY A 161 -10.68 -2.36 -15.06
CA GLY A 161 -9.65 -1.32 -14.96
C GLY A 161 -10.19 0.11 -14.98
N PHE A 162 -11.32 0.36 -15.65
CA PHE A 162 -11.93 1.69 -15.82
C PHE A 162 -13.03 2.04 -14.82
N SER A 163 -13.81 1.05 -14.33
CA SER A 163 -14.88 1.26 -13.32
C SER A 163 -14.34 1.66 -11.93
N VAL A 164 -13.02 1.75 -11.81
CA VAL A 164 -12.28 1.90 -10.55
C VAL A 164 -11.42 3.19 -10.55
N MET A 165 -11.57 4.02 -11.59
CA MET A 165 -11.01 5.38 -11.67
C MET A 165 -12.11 6.41 -11.41
#